data_AF-A0A9C8DEW4-F1
#
_entry.id   AF-A0A9C8DEW4-F1
#
_cell.length_a   1.000
_cell.length_b   1.000
_cell.length_c   1.000
_cell.angle_alpha   90.00
_cell.angle_beta   90.00
_cell.angle_gamma   90.00
#
_symmetry.space_group_name_H-M   'P 1'
#
loop_
_entity.id
_entity.type
_entity.pdbx_description
1 polymer ?
#
loop_
_entity_poly.entity_id
_entity_poly.type
_entity_poly.pdbx_seq_one_letter_code
_entity_poly.pdbx_strand_id
1 'polypeptide(L)'
;MNDDPRDIEERFRKTIMARPPQERLAMACRMFATAKALVRAGIEKEHGLLHPDKLREHVFLRFYGQDFGKTERTKILDSWKVDRGSNTPNGCSVPAIVNLVKQPPHNAAHGTSSKEDRYKSGLNKR
;
A
#
# COMPACT_ATOMS: atom_id res chain seq x y z
N MET A 1 -0.44 11.54 18.94
CA MET A 1 -1.77 11.13 19.41
C MET A 1 -1.76 9.61 19.33
N ASN A 2 -1.74 8.94 20.47
CA ASN A 2 -1.85 7.48 20.55
C ASN A 2 -3.20 7.23 21.22
N ASP A 3 -4.22 6.99 20.41
CA ASP A 3 -5.59 6.80 20.88
C ASP A 3 -5.83 5.38 21.42
N ASP A 4 -4.87 4.48 21.19
CA ASP A 4 -4.93 3.10 21.66
C ASP A 4 -4.38 2.97 23.09
N PRO A 5 -5.13 2.30 24.01
CA PRO A 5 -4.61 1.88 25.31
C PRO A 5 -3.40 0.95 25.18
N ARG A 6 -2.46 1.02 26.14
CA ARG A 6 -1.18 0.28 26.08
C ARG A 6 -1.35 -1.24 25.97
N ASP A 7 -2.36 -1.79 26.63
CA ASP A 7 -2.68 -3.22 26.60
C ASP A 7 -3.10 -3.69 25.20
N ILE A 8 -3.78 -2.83 24.44
CA ILE A 8 -4.17 -3.09 23.05
C ILE A 8 -2.92 -3.09 22.16
N GLU A 9 -2.04 -2.10 22.31
CA GLU A 9 -0.78 -2.02 21.56
C GLU A 9 0.11 -3.24 21.81
N GLU A 10 0.25 -3.66 23.08
CA GLU A 10 1.02 -4.85 23.46
C GLU A 10 0.42 -6.13 22.86
N ARG A 11 -0.90 -6.29 22.90
CA ARG A 11 -1.60 -7.43 22.31
C ARG A 11 -1.44 -7.47 20.79
N PHE A 12 -1.56 -6.33 20.13
CA PHE A 12 -1.32 -6.19 18.70
C PHE A 12 0.12 -6.60 18.35
N ARG A 13 1.11 -6.03 19.06
CA ARG A 13 2.53 -6.32 18.84
C ARG A 13 2.83 -7.80 19.04
N LYS A 14 2.32 -8.43 20.10
CA LYS A 14 2.48 -9.87 20.36
C LYS A 14 1.91 -10.70 19.21
N THR A 15 0.74 -10.33 18.70
CA THR A 15 0.07 -11.05 17.60
C THR A 15 0.84 -10.94 16.29
N ILE A 16 1.38 -9.75 15.97
CA ILE A 16 2.22 -9.57 14.78
C ILE A 16 3.52 -10.35 14.91
N MET A 17 4.18 -10.29 16.07
CA MET A 17 5.47 -10.96 16.29
C MET A 17 5.39 -12.49 16.33
N ALA A 18 4.22 -13.06 16.61
CA ALA A 18 3.99 -14.50 16.51
C ALA A 18 3.98 -15.02 15.07
N ARG A 19 3.88 -14.15 14.06
CA ARG A 19 3.87 -14.54 12.64
C ARG A 19 5.30 -14.72 12.08
N PRO A 20 5.50 -15.59 11.08
CA PRO A 20 6.76 -15.70 10.37
C PRO A 20 7.25 -14.35 9.80
N PRO A 21 8.58 -14.09 9.79
CA PRO A 21 9.14 -12.85 9.26
C PRO A 21 8.67 -12.49 7.85
N GLN A 22 8.56 -13.48 6.96
CA GLN A 22 8.13 -13.29 5.57
C GLN A 22 6.67 -12.82 5.50
N GLU A 23 5.80 -13.34 6.37
CA GLU A 23 4.40 -12.95 6.41
C GLU A 23 4.22 -11.52 6.92
N ARG A 24 5.01 -11.13 7.93
CA ARG A 24 5.04 -9.73 8.41
C ARG A 24 5.44 -8.77 7.30
N LEU A 25 6.48 -9.11 6.53
CA LEU A 25 6.92 -8.29 5.39
C LEU A 25 5.83 -8.20 4.31
N ALA A 26 5.20 -9.33 3.96
CA ALA A 26 4.13 -9.34 2.96
C ALA A 26 2.94 -8.48 3.40
N MET A 27 2.56 -8.52 4.68
CA MET A 27 1.51 -7.68 5.25
C MET A 27 1.85 -6.19 5.13
N ALA A 28 3.05 -5.79 5.55
CA ALA A 28 3.50 -4.40 5.44
C ALA A 28 3.51 -3.90 3.99
N CYS A 29 3.98 -4.74 3.04
CA CYS A 29 3.99 -4.39 1.63
C CYS A 29 2.58 -4.23 1.06
N ARG A 30 1.64 -5.10 1.42
CA ARG A 30 0.23 -4.99 1.00
C ARG A 30 -0.43 -3.73 1.55
N MET A 31 -0.23 -3.44 2.82
CA MET A 31 -0.74 -2.21 3.44
C MET A 31 -0.19 -0.96 2.74
N PHE A 32 1.11 -0.95 2.45
CA PHE A 32 1.73 0.16 1.73
C PHE A 32 1.21 0.31 0.29
N ALA A 33 1.00 -0.80 -0.42
CA ALA A 33 0.39 -0.78 -1.75
C ALA A 33 -1.03 -0.18 -1.72
N THR A 34 -1.84 -0.58 -0.74
CA THR A 34 -3.19 -0.01 -0.53
C THR A 34 -3.12 1.49 -0.23
N ALA A 35 -2.23 1.92 0.66
CA ALA A 35 -2.04 3.33 0.98
C ALA A 35 -1.69 4.16 -0.27
N LYS A 36 -0.76 3.66 -1.11
CA LYS A 36 -0.41 4.30 -2.39
C LYS A 36 -1.59 4.37 -3.36
N ALA A 37 -2.39 3.31 -3.45
CA ALA A 37 -3.56 3.30 -4.32
C ALA A 37 -4.60 4.35 -3.90
N LEU A 38 -4.85 4.48 -2.59
CA LEU A 38 -5.77 5.48 -2.05
C LEU A 38 -5.27 6.91 -2.30
N VAL A 39 -3.98 7.18 -2.05
CA VAL A 39 -3.39 8.49 -2.33
C VAL A 39 -3.47 8.83 -3.82
N ARG A 40 -3.15 7.87 -4.70
CA ARG A 40 -3.26 8.07 -6.15
C ARG A 40 -4.70 8.40 -6.57
N ALA A 41 -5.68 7.64 -6.11
CA ALA A 41 -7.09 7.91 -6.41
C ALA A 41 -7.54 9.30 -5.92
N GLY A 42 -7.06 9.73 -4.75
CA GLY A 42 -7.31 11.08 -4.24
C GLY A 42 -6.72 12.17 -5.13
N ILE A 43 -5.46 12.02 -5.55
CA ILE A 43 -4.79 12.95 -6.46
C ILE A 43 -5.51 13.01 -7.81
N GLU A 44 -5.88 11.86 -8.38
CA GLU A 44 -6.60 11.79 -9.65
C GLU A 44 -7.99 12.44 -9.56
N LYS A 45 -8.66 12.35 -8.40
CA LYS A 45 -9.92 13.04 -8.15
C LYS A 45 -9.74 14.57 -8.07
N GLU A 46 -8.65 15.05 -7.48
CA GLU A 46 -8.36 16.47 -7.28
C GLU A 46 -7.86 17.18 -8.55
N HIS A 47 -7.05 16.49 -9.35
CA HIS A 47 -6.30 17.09 -10.47
C HIS A 47 -6.59 16.46 -11.83
N GLY A 48 -7.39 15.40 -11.90
CA GLY A 48 -7.57 14.58 -13.09
C GLY A 48 -6.38 13.63 -13.34
N LEU A 49 -6.37 13.00 -14.52
CA LEU A 49 -5.29 12.12 -14.95
C LEU A 49 -3.99 12.92 -15.20
N LEU A 50 -3.02 12.73 -14.32
CA LEU A 50 -1.70 13.36 -14.41
C LEU A 50 -0.70 12.48 -15.17
N HIS A 51 0.27 13.13 -15.82
CA HIS A 51 1.47 12.44 -16.30
C HIS A 51 2.19 11.74 -15.12
N PRO A 52 2.78 10.55 -15.30
CA PRO A 52 3.44 9.80 -14.21
C PRO A 52 4.44 10.61 -13.39
N ASP A 53 5.14 11.54 -14.03
CA ASP A 53 6.10 12.42 -13.36
C ASP A 53 5.44 13.36 -12.36
N LYS A 54 4.33 14.00 -12.77
CA LYS A 54 3.55 14.87 -11.90
C LYS A 54 2.86 14.08 -10.81
N LEU A 55 2.33 12.90 -11.14
CA LEU A 55 1.77 12.01 -10.13
C LEU A 55 2.81 11.66 -9.05
N ARG A 56 4.07 11.38 -9.42
CA ARG A 56 5.16 11.13 -8.47
C ARG A 56 5.43 12.33 -7.56
N GLU A 57 5.47 13.55 -8.11
CA GLU A 57 5.63 14.78 -7.33
C GLU A 57 4.51 14.93 -6.28
N HIS A 58 3.25 14.74 -6.70
CA HIS A 58 2.10 14.84 -5.80
C HIS A 58 2.09 13.75 -4.72
N VAL A 59 2.42 12.50 -5.08
CA VAL A 59 2.53 11.40 -4.12
C VAL A 59 3.60 11.68 -3.06
N PHE A 60 4.76 12.19 -3.48
CA PHE A 60 5.83 12.58 -2.56
C PHE A 60 5.37 13.67 -1.59
N LEU A 61 4.76 14.73 -2.10
CA LEU A 61 4.28 15.83 -1.27
C LEU A 61 3.17 15.38 -0.30
N ARG A 62 2.32 14.43 -0.69
CA ARG A 62 1.27 13.90 0.20
C ARG A 62 1.83 13.05 1.34
N PHE A 63 2.81 12.19 1.07
CA PHE A 63 3.39 11.32 2.10
C PHE A 63 4.42 12.02 2.98
N TYR A 64 5.26 12.87 2.40
CA TYR A 64 6.46 13.38 3.06
C TYR A 64 6.58 14.91 3.01
N GLY A 65 5.63 15.62 2.40
CA GLY A 65 5.73 17.06 2.20
C GLY A 65 5.74 17.89 3.49
N GLN A 66 5.37 17.31 4.64
CA GLN A 66 5.46 17.94 5.96
C GLN A 66 6.76 17.61 6.69
N ASP A 67 7.48 16.56 6.27
CA ASP A 67 8.74 16.13 6.88
C ASP A 67 9.92 17.01 6.43
N PHE A 68 9.72 17.78 5.36
CA PHE A 68 10.77 18.56 4.70
C PHE A 68 10.44 20.06 4.63
N GLY A 69 11.48 20.89 4.79
CA GLY A 69 11.39 22.33 4.57
C GLY A 69 11.08 22.69 3.10
N LYS A 70 10.67 23.94 2.83
CA LYS A 70 10.38 24.39 1.44
C LYS A 70 11.60 24.24 0.51
N THR A 71 12.78 24.61 1.00
CA THR A 71 14.04 24.53 0.25
C THR A 71 14.40 23.09 -0.10
N GLU A 72 14.28 22.19 0.88
CA GLU A 72 14.60 20.77 0.72
C GLU A 72 13.63 20.06 -0.24
N ARG A 73 12.32 20.33 -0.10
CA ARG A 73 11.31 19.84 -1.07
C ARG A 73 11.64 20.25 -2.49
N THR A 74 12.00 21.52 -2.69
CA THR A 74 12.35 22.05 -4.02
C THR A 74 13.58 21.34 -4.58
N LYS A 75 14.64 21.18 -3.77
CA LYS A 75 15.86 20.46 -4.15
C LYS A 75 15.57 19.02 -4.60
N ILE A 76 14.74 18.30 -3.84
CA ILE A 76 14.34 16.92 -4.18
C ILE A 76 13.57 16.89 -5.50
N LEU A 77 12.55 17.75 -5.65
CA LEU A 77 11.74 17.81 -6.87
C LEU A 77 12.55 18.19 -8.11
N ASP A 78 13.52 19.09 -7.97
CA ASP A 78 14.39 19.51 -9.07
C ASP A 78 15.39 18.42 -9.45
N SER A 79 15.90 17.64 -8.50
CA SER A 79 16.79 16.50 -8.80
C SER A 79 16.15 15.50 -9.76
N TRP A 80 14.85 15.23 -9.60
CA TRP A 80 14.12 14.32 -10.49
C TRP A 80 13.94 14.87 -11.90
N LYS A 81 14.00 16.18 -12.10
CA LYS A 81 13.94 16.77 -13.46
C LYS A 81 15.26 16.57 -14.20
N VAL A 82 16.38 16.62 -13.48
CA VAL A 82 17.75 16.50 -14.04
C VAL A 82 18.05 15.06 -14.47
N ASP A 83 17.70 14.06 -13.66
CA ASP A 83 17.92 12.63 -13.96
C ASP A 83 17.21 12.13 -15.24
N ARG A 84 16.31 12.95 -15.81
CA ARG A 84 15.53 12.63 -17.01
C ARG A 84 15.98 13.38 -18.27
N GLY A 85 16.88 14.36 -18.13
CA GLY A 85 17.48 15.10 -19.25
C GLY A 85 18.75 14.45 -19.83
N SER A 86 19.38 13.53 -19.09
CA SER A 86 20.48 12.72 -19.63
C SER A 86 19.93 11.49 -20.35
N ASN A 87 19.67 11.68 -21.64
CA ASN A 87 19.48 10.67 -22.67
C ASN A 87 20.20 9.35 -22.34
N THR A 88 19.46 8.25 -22.16
CA THR A 88 20.01 6.92 -22.45
C THR A 88 19.36 6.44 -23.75
N PRO A 89 20.10 6.41 -24.89
CA PRO A 89 19.58 5.88 -26.14
C PRO A 89 19.46 4.34 -26.14
N ASN A 90 19.57 3.68 -24.99
CA ASN A 90 19.51 2.23 -24.87
C ASN A 90 18.50 1.82 -23.80
N GLY A 91 17.22 1.78 -24.21
CA GLY A 91 16.31 0.67 -23.92
C GLY A 91 16.26 0.04 -22.53
N CYS A 92 16.58 0.76 -21.45
CA CYS A 92 16.38 0.24 -20.11
C CYS A 92 14.92 0.47 -19.71
N SER A 93 14.05 -0.40 -20.25
CA SER A 93 12.71 -0.64 -19.72
C SER A 93 12.81 -0.64 -18.20
N VAL A 94 11.91 0.10 -17.54
CA VAL A 94 11.61 -0.08 -16.12
C VAL A 94 11.66 -1.59 -15.85
N PRO A 95 12.53 -2.10 -14.97
CA PRO A 95 12.63 -3.54 -14.79
C PRO A 95 11.24 -4.03 -14.42
N ALA A 96 10.86 -5.15 -15.02
CA ALA A 96 9.57 -5.83 -14.93
C ALA A 96 9.20 -6.31 -13.51
N ILE A 97 9.56 -5.56 -12.47
CA ILE A 97 9.15 -5.77 -11.08
C ILE A 97 7.67 -5.40 -10.90
N VAL A 98 7.10 -4.56 -11.77
CA VAL A 98 5.65 -4.27 -11.77
C VAL A 98 4.80 -5.49 -12.19
N ASN A 99 5.38 -6.51 -12.83
CA ASN A 99 4.63 -7.67 -13.33
C ASN A 99 4.75 -8.96 -12.50
N LEU A 100 5.40 -8.94 -11.33
CA LEU A 100 5.49 -10.15 -10.48
C LEU A 100 4.38 -10.28 -9.43
N VAL A 101 3.46 -9.29 -9.33
CA VAL A 101 2.22 -9.45 -8.58
C VAL A 101 1.09 -9.59 -9.60
N LYS A 102 1.04 -10.74 -10.27
CA LYS A 102 -0.21 -11.24 -10.84
C LYS A 102 -1.12 -11.46 -9.64
N GLN A 103 -1.91 -10.45 -9.27
CA GLN A 103 -3.00 -10.64 -8.33
C GLN A 103 -3.82 -11.81 -8.89
N PRO A 104 -4.03 -12.90 -8.13
CA PRO A 104 -4.91 -13.95 -8.61
C PRO A 104 -6.27 -13.30 -8.92
N PRO A 105 -6.94 -13.70 -10.01
CA PRO A 105 -8.24 -13.16 -10.33
C PRO A 105 -9.15 -13.35 -9.11
N HIS A 106 -9.69 -12.24 -8.61
CA HIS A 106 -10.90 -12.32 -7.79
C HIS A 106 -11.93 -13.03 -8.67
N ASN A 107 -12.29 -14.25 -8.26
CA ASN A 107 -13.26 -15.18 -8.85
C ASN A 107 -12.63 -16.40 -9.54
N ALA A 108 -12.47 -17.48 -8.78
CA ALA A 108 -12.59 -18.84 -9.29
C ALA A 108 -13.17 -19.76 -8.20
N ALA A 109 -14.39 -20.23 -8.50
CA ALA A 109 -14.99 -21.50 -8.09
C ALA A 109 -15.30 -21.75 -6.60
N HIS A 110 -16.61 -21.78 -6.34
CA HIS A 110 -17.28 -22.68 -5.41
C HIS A 110 -16.56 -24.03 -5.31
N GLY A 111 -15.97 -24.30 -4.16
CA GLY A 111 -15.62 -25.63 -3.68
C GLY A 111 -16.45 -25.91 -2.45
N THR A 112 -17.52 -26.67 -2.61
CA THR A 112 -18.35 -27.18 -1.52
C THR A 112 -17.49 -27.99 -0.56
N SER A 113 -17.21 -27.47 0.62
CA SER A 113 -16.67 -28.25 1.74
C SER A 113 -17.44 -27.90 3.01
N SER A 114 -18.58 -28.57 3.14
CA SER A 114 -19.36 -28.83 4.36
C SER A 114 -18.59 -28.65 5.67
N LYS A 115 -18.73 -27.48 6.31
CA LYS A 115 -18.57 -27.27 7.77
C LYS A 115 -19.43 -26.09 8.25
N GLU A 116 -20.67 -26.00 7.78
CA GLU A 116 -21.71 -25.21 8.43
C GLU A 116 -22.62 -26.18 9.19
N ASP A 117 -22.21 -26.59 10.39
CA ASP A 117 -23.08 -27.32 11.33
C ASP A 117 -22.51 -27.29 12.76
N ARG A 118 -22.22 -26.09 13.28
CA ARG A 118 -21.91 -25.96 14.72
C ARG A 118 -22.32 -24.66 15.40
N TYR A 119 -23.25 -23.91 14.82
CA TYR A 119 -23.79 -22.71 15.47
C TYR A 119 -25.30 -22.54 15.30
N LYS A 120 -26.07 -23.63 15.40
CA LYS A 120 -27.54 -23.58 15.57
C LYS A 120 -28.03 -24.71 16.46
N SER A 121 -27.62 -24.71 17.73
CA SER A 121 -28.27 -25.48 18.79
C SER A 121 -28.11 -24.74 20.11
N GLY A 122 -28.99 -23.77 20.37
CA GLY A 122 -28.89 -22.98 21.60
C GLY A 122 -29.97 -21.95 21.90
N LEU A 123 -30.87 -21.62 20.97
CA LEU A 123 -32.01 -20.75 21.27
C LEU A 123 -33.30 -21.30 20.66
N ASN A 124 -33.85 -22.32 21.31
CA ASN A 124 -35.30 -22.42 21.52
C ASN A 124 -35.58 -23.47 22.61
N LYS A 125 -35.62 -23.04 23.87
CA LYS A 125 -36.42 -23.71 24.89
C LYS A 125 -37.43 -22.67 25.40
N ARG A 126 -38.68 -23.09 25.26
CA ARG A 126 -39.89 -22.49 25.82
C ARG A 126 -39.74 -22.22 27.31
#